data_AF-A0A933MH44-F1
#
_entry.id   AF-A0A933MH44-F1
#
_cell.length_a   1.000
_cell.length_b   1.000
_cell.length_c   1.000
_cell.angle_alpha   90.00
_cell.angle_beta   90.00
_cell.angle_gamma   90.00
#
_symmetry.space_group_name_H-M   'P 1'
#
loop_
_entity.id
_entity.type
_entity.pdbx_description
1 polymer ?
#
loop_
_entity_poly.entity_id
_entity_poly.type
_entity_poly.pdbx_seq_one_letter_code
_entity_poly.pdbx_strand_id
1 'polypeptide(L)' 'TTTLLVSPYQNQELLKEIGEEIAAREGISFFYQDFRPGFRKAHDQAKSQGIYCQKYCGCLYSEIERFQKKSA' A
#
# COMPACT_ATOMS: atom_id res chain seq x y z
N THR A 1 -4.33 5.24 -11.63
CA THR A 1 -4.70 4.89 -10.24
C THR A 1 -3.44 4.48 -9.48
N THR A 2 -3.37 4.69 -8.16
CA THR A 2 -2.16 4.46 -7.34
C THR A 2 -2.42 3.41 -6.26
N THR A 3 -1.40 2.64 -5.89
CA THR A 3 -1.46 1.66 -4.79
C THR A 3 -1.32 2.29 -3.41
N LEU A 4 -1.02 3.59 -3.32
CA LEU A 4 -0.83 4.28 -2.03
C LEU A 4 -2.14 4.39 -1.21
N LEU A 5 -3.30 4.44 -1.88
CA LEU A 5 -4.59 4.63 -1.20
C LEU A 5 -5.13 3.36 -0.48
N VAL A 6 -4.42 2.23 -0.59
CA VAL A 6 -4.80 0.97 0.10
C VAL A 6 -4.03 0.73 1.39
N SER A 7 -2.86 1.36 1.55
CA SER A 7 -1.95 1.08 2.67
C SER A 7 -2.46 1.71 3.97
N PRO A 8 -2.66 0.94 5.05
CA PRO A 8 -3.06 1.49 6.35
C PRO A 8 -1.91 2.23 7.04
N TYR A 9 -0.68 2.12 6.54
CA TYR A 9 0.52 2.71 7.12
C TYR A 9 0.85 4.09 6.55
N GLN A 10 0.12 4.55 5.55
CA GLN A 10 0.36 5.83 4.89
C GLN A 10 -0.60 6.91 5.40
N ASN A 11 -0.12 8.16 5.42
CA ASN A 11 -0.91 9.33 5.77
C ASN A 11 -1.84 9.68 4.58
N GLN A 12 -3.12 9.35 4.71
CA GLN A 12 -4.08 9.49 3.61
C GLN A 12 -4.48 10.93 3.36
N GLU A 13 -4.55 11.73 4.42
CA GLU A 13 -4.86 13.16 4.35
C GLU A 13 -3.77 13.89 3.55
N LEU A 14 -2.50 13.61 3.85
CA LEU A 14 -1.36 14.16 3.12
C LEU A 14 -1.33 13.68 1.65
N LEU A 15 -1.61 12.41 1.40
CA LEU A 15 -1.68 11.87 0.04
C LEU A 15 -2.80 12.53 -0.77
N LYS A 16 -3.94 12.79 -0.14
CA LYS A 16 -5.06 13.48 -0.76
C LYS A 16 -4.66 14.91 -1.14
N GLU A 17 -4.09 15.66 -0.20
CA GLU A 17 -3.65 17.03 -0.41
C GLU A 17 -2.65 17.14 -1.56
N ILE A 18 -1.58 16.32 -1.54
CA ILE A 18 -0.56 16.31 -2.59
C ILE A 18 -1.18 15.92 -3.95
N GLY A 19 -2.08 14.93 -3.96
CA GLY A 19 -2.76 14.49 -5.17
C GLY A 19 -3.63 15.57 -5.79
N GLU A 20 -4.37 16.31 -4.97
CA GLU A 20 -5.21 17.45 -5.39
C GLU A 20 -4.35 18.61 -5.91
N GLU A 21 -3.24 18.93 -5.23
CA GLU A 21 -2.30 19.98 -5.66
C GLU A 21 -1.70 19.68 -7.04
N ILE A 22 -1.20 18.44 -7.23
CA ILE A 22 -0.62 18.02 -8.51
C ILE A 22 -1.70 18.04 -9.60
N ALA A 23 -2.90 17.53 -9.32
CA ALA A 23 -3.99 17.54 -10.29
C ALA A 23 -4.34 18.96 -10.74
N ALA A 24 -4.44 19.90 -9.80
CA ALA A 24 -4.68 21.31 -10.11
C ALA A 24 -3.56 21.91 -10.98
N ARG A 25 -2.29 21.63 -10.64
CA ARG A 25 -1.13 22.13 -11.39
C ARG A 25 -1.06 21.60 -12.82
N GLU A 26 -1.34 20.30 -13.00
CA GLU A 26 -1.25 19.65 -14.31
C GLU A 26 -2.56 19.76 -15.12
N GLY A 27 -3.62 20.37 -14.56
CA GLY A 27 -4.92 20.50 -15.22
C GLY A 27 -5.66 19.18 -15.42
N ILE A 28 -5.41 18.19 -14.56
CA ILE A 28 -6.03 16.85 -14.59
C ILE A 28 -6.90 16.63 -13.34
N SER A 29 -7.70 15.58 -13.32
CA SER A 29 -8.49 15.20 -12.14
C SER A 29 -7.78 14.15 -11.30
N PHE A 30 -7.75 14.35 -9.98
CA PHE A 30 -7.33 13.33 -9.03
C PHE A 30 -8.55 12.65 -8.40
N PHE A 31 -8.67 11.33 -8.57
CA PHE A 31 -9.71 10.54 -7.93
C PHE A 31 -9.18 9.96 -6.61
N TYR A 32 -9.66 10.51 -5.50
CA TYR A 32 -9.37 10.00 -4.17
C TYR A 32 -10.49 9.05 -3.68
N GLN A 33 -10.09 7.89 -3.19
CA GLN A 33 -10.96 6.96 -2.47
C GLN A 33 -10.14 6.23 -1.41
N ASP A 34 -10.69 6.12 -0.20
CA ASP A 34 -10.07 5.34 0.88
C ASP A 34 -10.29 3.84 0.65
N PHE A 35 -9.23 3.12 0.29
CA PHE A 35 -9.26 1.68 0.08
C PHE A 35 -8.77 0.87 1.29
N ARG A 36 -8.37 1.52 2.39
CA ARG A 36 -7.91 0.85 3.62
C ARG A 36 -8.91 -0.18 4.18
N PRO A 37 -10.25 0.01 4.10
CA PRO A 37 -11.20 -1.01 4.55
C PRO A 37 -11.04 -2.37 3.87
N GLY A 38 -10.54 -2.40 2.63
CA GLY A 38 -10.32 -3.62 1.86
C GLY A 38 -9.00 -4.34 2.18
N PHE A 39 -8.04 -3.67 2.84
CA PHE A 39 -6.66 -4.14 2.96
C PHE A 39 -6.54 -5.53 3.60
N ARG A 40 -7.15 -5.73 4.78
CA ARG A 40 -7.06 -7.01 5.50
C ARG A 40 -7.74 -8.15 4.74
N LYS A 41 -8.96 -7.89 4.23
CA LYS A 41 -9.72 -8.88 3.46
C LYS A 41 -8.96 -9.33 2.21
N ALA A 42 -8.35 -8.40 1.48
CA ALA A 42 -7.54 -8.72 0.31
C ALA A 42 -6.33 -9.58 0.66
N HIS A 43 -5.65 -9.27 1.78
CA HIS A 43 -4.49 -10.05 2.25
C HIS A 43 -4.86 -11.47 2.66
N ASP A 44 -5.98 -11.63 3.37
CA ASP A 44 -6.46 -12.95 3.79
C ASP A 44 -6.92 -13.79 2.60
N GLN A 45 -7.59 -13.16 1.62
CA GLN A 45 -7.94 -13.80 0.36
C GLN A 45 -6.70 -14.26 -0.41
N ALA A 46 -5.69 -13.41 -0.54
CA ALA A 46 -4.44 -13.74 -1.21
C ALA A 46 -3.76 -14.97 -0.57
N LYS A 47 -3.69 -15.01 0.77
CA LYS A 47 -3.19 -16.18 1.51
C LYS A 47 -4.02 -17.43 1.26
N SER A 48 -5.35 -17.33 1.33
CA SER A 48 -6.24 -18.48 1.16
C SER A 48 -6.17 -19.08 -0.25
N GLN A 49 -5.84 -18.27 -1.25
CA GLN A 49 -5.72 -18.66 -2.65
C GLN A 49 -4.29 -19.09 -3.02
N GLY A 50 -3.34 -19.07 -2.08
CA GLY A 50 -1.93 -19.39 -2.35
C GLY A 50 -1.22 -18.37 -3.23
N ILE A 51 -1.74 -17.14 -3.31
CA ILE A 51 -1.09 -16.04 -4.05
C ILE A 51 0.21 -15.67 -3.32
N TYR A 52 1.28 -15.49 -4.08
CA TYR A 52 2.55 -15.06 -3.53
C TYR A 52 2.45 -13.67 -2.89
N CYS A 53 2.61 -13.60 -1.56
CA CYS A 53 2.75 -12.34 -0.85
C CYS A 53 4.23 -11.95 -0.73
N GLN A 54 4.61 -10.84 -1.36
CA GLN A 54 5.98 -10.34 -1.39
C GLN A 54 6.51 -10.09 0.03
N LYS A 55 7.63 -10.74 0.38
CA LYS A 55 8.30 -10.61 1.69
C LYS A 55 9.50 -9.65 1.67
N TYR A 56 9.94 -9.22 0.50
CA TYR A 56 11.09 -8.34 0.30
C TYR A 56 10.72 -7.26 -0.71
N CYS A 57 10.71 -5.99 -0.28
CA CYS A 57 10.32 -4.88 -1.13
C CYS A 57 11.50 -4.18 -1.83
N GLY A 58 12.72 -4.69 -1.67
CA GLY A 58 13.93 -4.09 -2.25
C GLY A 58 14.78 -3.29 -1.26
N CYS A 59 14.32 -3.11 -0.01
CA CYS A 59 15.07 -2.36 1.01
C CYS A 59 15.76 -3.27 2.03
N LEU A 60 16.87 -2.79 2.61
CA LEU A 60 17.64 -3.48 3.65
C LEU A 60 16.77 -3.97 4.80
N TYR A 61 15.79 -3.19 5.23
CA TYR A 61 14.87 -3.57 6.32
C TYR A 61 14.08 -4.84 5.97
N SER A 62 13.44 -4.87 4.79
CA SER A 62 12.68 -6.03 4.36
C SER A 62 13.55 -7.25 4.07
N GLU A 63 14.82 -7.05 3.72
CA GLU A 63 15.79 -8.14 3.59
C GLU A 63 16.08 -8.77 4.95
N ILE A 64 16.37 -7.94 5.95
CA ILE A 64 16.59 -8.35 7.33
C ILE A 64 15.35 -9.09 7.86
N GLU A 65 14.15 -8.51 7.71
CA GLU A 65 12.89 -9.13 8.15
C GLU A 65 12.60 -10.47 7.48
N ARG A 66 12.96 -10.61 6.18
CA ARG A 66 12.78 -11.87 5.44
C ARG A 66 13.60 -13.01 6.05
N PHE A 67 14.83 -12.73 6.49
CA PHE A 67 15.74 -13.73 7.05
C PHE A 67 15.62 -13.90 8.57
N GLN A 68 15.18 -12.86 9.30
CA GLN A 68 15.01 -12.87 10.74
C GLN A 68 13.71 -13.52 11.24
N LYS A 69 12.96 -14.23 10.39
CA LYS A 69 11.75 -14.92 10.84
C LYS A 69 12.10 -15.93 11.94
N LYS A 70 11.90 -15.50 13.20
CA LYS A 70 11.82 -16.35 14.39
C LYS A 70 10.85 -17.48 14.05
N SER A 71 11.31 -18.70 14.28
CA SER A 71 10.47 -19.88 14.43
C SER A 71 9.27 -19.48 15.30
N ALA A 72 8.06 -19.60 14.75
CA ALA A 72 6.86 -19.60 15.56
C ALA A 72 6.81 -20.91 16.36
#